data_AF-A0A934U0N9-F1
#
_entry.id   AF-A0A934U0N9-F1
#
_cell.length_a   1.000
_cell.length_b   1.000
_cell.length_c   1.000
_cell.angle_alpha   90.00
_cell.angle_beta   90.00
_cell.angle_gamma   90.00
#
_symmetry.space_group_name_H-M   'P 1'
#
loop_
_entity.id
_entity.type
_entity.pdbx_description
1 polymer ?
#
loop_
_entity_poly.entity_id
_entity_poly.type
_entity_poly.pdbx_seq_one_letter_code
_entity_poly.pdbx_strand_id
1 'polypeptide(L)' 'MQYNANGYIFFNAGAGYSDSGKWRTEDGRLCTEMQRTGPSCSDVRLSGGTLYMKRPSGEILKFEPL' A
#
# COMPACT_ATOMS: atom_id res chain seq x y z
N MET A 1 8.30 -2.72 -0.36
CA MET A 1 7.41 -1.92 0.51
C MET A 1 7.20 -2.71 1.79
N GLN A 2 7.18 -2.05 2.96
CA GLN A 2 7.01 -2.71 4.27
C GLN A 2 5.90 -2.02 5.05
N TYR A 3 4.91 -2.81 5.48
CA TYR A 3 3.80 -2.36 6.32
C TYR A 3 4.00 -2.91 7.74
N ASN A 4 4.25 -2.03 8.70
CA ASN A 4 4.43 -2.42 10.09
C ASN A 4 3.08 -2.38 10.82
N ALA A 5 2.85 -3.33 11.73
CA ALA A 5 1.60 -3.45 12.49
C ALA A 5 1.29 -2.22 13.37
N ASN A 6 2.28 -1.37 13.65
CA ASN A 6 2.09 -0.11 14.38
C ASN A 6 1.56 1.05 13.51
N GLY A 7 1.12 0.76 12.28
CA GLY A 7 0.58 1.77 11.35
C GLY A 7 1.64 2.58 10.62
N TYR A 8 2.92 2.18 10.66
CA TYR A 8 3.98 2.81 9.88
C TYR A 8 4.28 2.05 8.58
N ILE A 9 4.52 2.79 7.51
CA ILE A 9 4.91 2.25 6.20
C ILE A 9 6.24 2.82 5.75
N PHE A 10 7.07 1.96 5.17
CA PHE A 10 8.29 2.34 4.48
C PHE A 10 8.31 1.82 3.04
N PHE A 11 8.70 2.68 2.12
CA PHE A 11 8.86 2.38 0.70
C PHE A 11 10.27 2.75 0.26
N ASN A 12 10.91 1.86 -0.49
CA ASN A 12 12.20 2.10 -1.11
C ASN A 12 12.13 1.53 -2.53
N ALA A 13 12.33 2.38 -3.53
CA ALA A 13 12.31 2.00 -4.95
C ALA A 13 13.71 1.75 -5.52
N GLY A 14 14.76 1.81 -4.69
CA GLY A 14 16.14 1.89 -5.14
C GLY A 14 16.49 3.28 -5.70
N ALA A 15 17.70 3.41 -6.25
CA ALA A 15 18.19 4.63 -6.91
C ALA A 15 18.10 5.94 -6.08
N GLY A 16 18.17 5.83 -4.75
CA GLY A 16 18.09 6.97 -3.83
C GLY A 16 16.68 7.46 -3.53
N TYR A 17 15.64 6.80 -4.04
CA TYR A 17 14.26 7.11 -3.70
C TYR A 17 13.73 6.20 -2.60
N SER A 18 13.44 6.81 -1.45
CA SER A 18 12.66 6.21 -0.37
C SER A 18 11.61 7.19 0.12
N ASP A 19 10.50 6.65 0.62
CA ASP A 19 9.42 7.39 1.22
C ASP A 19 8.90 6.63 2.45
N SER A 20 8.26 7.34 3.37
CA SER A 20 7.73 6.75 4.58
C SER A 20 6.50 7.50 5.07
N GLY A 21 5.72 6.87 5.94
CA GLY A 21 4.50 7.50 6.40
C GLY A 21 3.65 6.61 7.27
N LYS A 22 2.37 6.96 7.34
CA LYS A 22 1.36 6.17 8.06
C LYS A 22 0.52 5.37 7.08
N TRP A 23 0.03 4.22 7.53
CA TRP A 23 -0.97 3.46 6.80
C TRP A 23 -2.09 3.01 7.73
N ARG A 24 -3.26 2.78 7.13
CA ARG A 24 -4.43 2.23 7.80
C ARG A 24 -5.31 1.49 6.79
N THR A 25 -6.19 0.64 7.29
CA THR A 25 -7.23 0.00 6.51
C THR A 25 -8.60 0.48 6.98
N GLU A 26 -9.46 0.88 6.04
CA GLU A 26 -10.81 1.37 6.31
C GLU A 26 -11.73 0.86 5.19
N ASP A 27 -12.82 0.17 5.52
CA ASP A 27 -13.86 -0.26 4.58
C ASP A 27 -13.36 -0.97 3.30
N GLY A 28 -12.41 -1.89 3.46
CA GLY A 28 -11.83 -2.61 2.31
C GLY A 28 -10.88 -1.77 1.46
N ARG A 29 -10.39 -0.65 2.00
CA ARG A 29 -9.35 0.19 1.40
C ARG A 29 -8.09 0.17 2.23
N LEU A 30 -6.96 0.30 1.56
CA LEU A 30 -5.66 0.57 2.14
C LEU A 30 -5.30 2.02 1.87
N CYS A 31 -5.25 2.83 2.91
CA CYS A 31 -4.91 4.24 2.83
C CYS A 31 -3.52 4.49 3.40
N THR A 32 -2.75 5.35 2.74
CA THR A 32 -1.40 5.75 3.12
C THR A 32 -1.29 7.27 3.15
N GLU A 33 -0.56 7.79 4.12
CA GLU A 33 -0.16 9.19 4.21
C GLU A 33 1.36 9.26 4.17
N MET A 34 1.91 9.33 2.96
CA MET A 34 3.36 9.31 2.72
C MET A 34 3.93 10.72 2.79
N GLN A 35 5.15 10.86 3.30
CA GLN A 35 5.81 12.14 3.49
C GLN A 35 6.11 12.85 2.15
N ARG A 36 6.52 12.11 1.12
CA ARG A 36 6.86 12.69 -0.20
C ARG A 36 5.73 12.57 -1.21
N THR A 37 5.04 11.43 -1.23
CA THR A 37 4.00 11.13 -2.24
C THR A 37 2.63 11.67 -1.84
N GLY A 38 2.44 12.04 -0.57
CA GLY A 38 1.16 12.53 -0.05
C GLY A 38 0.15 11.40 0.24
N PRO A 39 -1.12 11.77 0.49
CA PRO A 39 -2.16 10.80 0.81
C PRO A 39 -2.67 10.04 -0.42
N SER A 40 -2.96 8.75 -0.25
CA SER A 40 -3.57 7.90 -1.29
C SER A 40 -4.36 6.76 -0.66
N CYS A 41 -5.41 6.31 -1.33
CA CYS A 41 -6.18 5.13 -0.93
C CYS A 41 -6.37 4.19 -2.12
N SER A 42 -6.17 2.89 -1.89
CA SER A 42 -6.39 1.83 -2.88
C SER A 42 -7.45 0.86 -2.37
N ASP A 43 -8.35 0.41 -3.23
CA ASP A 43 -9.29 -0.65 -2.86
C ASP A 43 -8.53 -1.99 -2.78
N VAL A 44 -8.83 -2.79 -1.77
CA VAL A 44 -8.19 -4.10 -1.57
C VAL A 44 -9.23 -5.20 -1.45
N ARG A 45 -8.94 -6.35 -2.06
CA ARG A 45 -9.77 -7.56 -1.96
C ARG A 45 -8.90 -8.78 -1.77
N LEU A 46 -9.33 -9.66 -0.89
CA LEU A 46 -8.77 -11.01 -0.74
C LEU A 46 -9.65 -11.98 -1.52
N SER A 47 -9.02 -12.80 -2.37
CA SER A 47 -9.70 -13.89 -3.09
C SER A 47 -8.76 -15.08 -3.19
N GLY A 48 -9.18 -16.24 -2.65
CA GLY A 48 -8.38 -17.47 -2.68
C GLY A 48 -6.99 -17.32 -2.06
N GLY A 49 -6.85 -16.54 -0.97
CA GLY A 49 -5.56 -16.27 -0.32
C GLY A 49 -4.66 -15.26 -1.06
N THR A 50 -5.08 -14.76 -2.22
CA THR A 50 -4.38 -13.72 -2.96
C THR A 50 -4.94 -12.34 -2.62
N LEU A 51 -4.06 -11.36 -2.40
CA LEU A 51 -4.44 -9.96 -2.23
C LEU A 51 -4.40 -9.24 -3.58
N TYR A 52 -5.53 -8.65 -3.95
CA TYR A 52 -5.67 -7.75 -5.09
C TYR A 52 -5.80 -6.32 -4.61
N MET A 53 -5.07 -5.41 -5.23
CA MET A 53 -5.11 -3.98 -4.91
C MET A 53 -5.41 -3.19 -6.18
N LYS A 54 -6.45 -2.36 -6.16
CA LYS A 54 -6.75 -1.40 -7.23
C LYS A 54 -6.30 -0.01 -6.80
N ARG A 55 -5.34 0.56 -7.53
CA ARG A 55 -4.85 1.92 -7.33
C ARG A 55 -5.87 2.96 -7.80
N PRO A 56 -5.75 4.24 -7.38
CA PRO A 56 -6.54 5.33 -7.93
C PRO A 56 -6.46 5.47 -9.46
N SER A 57 -5.33 5.08 -10.06
CA SER A 57 -5.14 5.05 -11.52
C SER A 57 -6.02 4.01 -12.23
N GLY A 58 -6.64 3.08 -11.49
CA GLY A 58 -7.39 1.95 -12.03
C GLY A 58 -6.56 0.69 -12.25
N GLU A 59 -5.23 0.78 -12.15
CA GLU A 59 -4.32 -0.36 -12.20
C GLU A 59 -4.62 -1.36 -11.08
N ILE A 60 -4.60 -2.66 -11.42
CA ILE A 60 -4.80 -3.75 -10.46
C ILE A 60 -3.49 -4.51 -10.28
N LEU A 61 -3.02 -4.56 -9.04
CA LEU A 61 -1.86 -5.34 -8.63
C LEU A 61 -2.31 -6.64 -7.93
N LYS A 62 -1.54 -7.70 -8.16
CA LYS A 62 -1.67 -8.98 -7.45
C LYS A 62 -0.47 -9.14 -6.50
N PHE A 63 -0.74 -9.36 -5.23
CA PHE A 63 0.28 -9.72 -4.25
C PHE A 63 0.14 -11.20 -3.91
N GLU A 64 1.18 -11.94 -4.23
CA GLU A 64 1.32 -13.35 -3.83
C GLU A 64 2.22 -13.38 -2.59
N PRO A 65 1.77 -14.00 -1.48
CA PRO A 65 2.66 -14.28 -0.37
C PRO A 65 3.80 -15.18 -0.87
N LEU A 66 5.04 -14.82 -0.49
CA LEU A 66 6.23 -15.64 -0.73
C LEU A 66 6.17 -16.93 0.10
#